data_AF-A0A1J9VEV5-F1
#
_entry.id   AF-A0A1J9VEV5-F1
#
_cell.length_a   1.000
_cell.length_b   1.000
_cell.length_c   1.000
_cell.angle_alpha   90.00
_cell.angle_beta   90.00
_cell.angle_gamma   90.00
#
_symmetry.space_group_name_H-M   'P 1'
#
loop_
_entity.id
_entity.type
_entity.pdbx_description
1 polymer ?
#
loop_
_entity_poly.entity_id
_entity_poly.type
_entity_poly.pdbx_seq_one_letter_code
_entity_poly.pdbx_strand_id
1 'polypeptide(L)'
;MFHKALWIRTYQQSKYIIWLFWLVSFYVLSYKYYLSAATQLHFFHENSKWNYIFRYTYHLSLIDAIMVQGALLIALACILIGWERQNQSSDFLWSMPFKRKDLFMTKWLFGVCNIVAIVILNWGLFAIMKKTTFHNKYQVFSPFHTYFLYMVIVLISIYTLALCIGTITGNIISQGFFATAILGFPFILPTLIAGFISIHTNTPAYTQEKVDSLYTGILEKVNILAPIHRFDIDFDYDPQRAYTDAAGVRHDEPNFTYIPSATKLIGPIANIIILLPLGMYLYTRSPNEQNGNFLLYPNLKKLCMICCVIFIGMFGGMLVGGSHSIWSYYMGFIGTSVVVYLILSRFLKLKFSSNVK
;
A
#
# COMPACT_ATOMS: atom_id res chain seq x y z
N MET A 1 19.51 -21.43 -7.06
CA MET A 1 18.53 -20.37 -6.70
C MET A 1 18.47 -19.26 -7.74
N PHE A 2 19.59 -18.83 -8.34
CA PHE A 2 19.55 -17.92 -9.49
C PHE A 2 19.56 -18.71 -10.80
N HIS A 3 18.38 -18.95 -11.37
CA HIS A 3 18.25 -19.54 -12.71
C HIS A 3 18.06 -18.43 -13.73
N LYS A 4 19.08 -18.14 -14.54
CA LYS A 4 19.05 -17.09 -15.57
C LYS A 4 17.80 -17.17 -16.44
N ALA A 5 17.38 -18.37 -16.83
CA ALA A 5 16.18 -18.60 -17.63
C ALA A 5 14.89 -18.12 -16.94
N LEU A 6 14.73 -18.38 -15.63
CA LEU A 6 13.56 -17.93 -14.87
C LEU A 6 13.52 -16.41 -14.77
N TRP A 7 14.67 -15.77 -14.56
CA TRP A 7 14.79 -14.32 -14.49
C TRP A 7 14.43 -13.63 -15.81
N ILE A 8 14.98 -14.12 -16.93
CA ILE A 8 14.67 -13.60 -18.26
C ILE A 8 13.18 -13.71 -18.56
N ARG A 9 12.58 -14.86 -18.25
CA ARG A 9 11.14 -15.06 -18.46
C ARG A 9 10.30 -14.12 -17.60
N THR A 10 10.63 -14.02 -16.30
CA THR A 10 9.93 -13.14 -15.35
C THR A 10 9.99 -11.70 -15.83
N TYR A 11 11.15 -11.26 -16.32
CA TYR A 11 11.31 -9.96 -16.95
C TYR A 11 10.46 -9.82 -18.22
N GLN A 12 10.52 -10.74 -19.17
CA GLN A 12 9.75 -10.66 -20.42
C GLN A 12 8.24 -10.52 -20.16
N GLN A 13 7.72 -11.22 -19.16
CA GLN A 13 6.32 -11.19 -18.77
C GLN A 13 5.90 -9.87 -18.11
N SER A 14 6.80 -9.25 -17.34
CA SER A 14 6.48 -8.08 -16.51
C SER A 14 7.14 -6.78 -16.93
N LYS A 15 7.94 -6.77 -18.00
CA LYS A 15 8.77 -5.63 -18.44
C LYS A 15 8.01 -4.31 -18.47
N TYR A 16 6.79 -4.30 -19.03
CA TYR A 16 6.01 -3.07 -19.17
C TYR A 16 5.58 -2.49 -17.81
N ILE A 17 5.15 -3.34 -16.87
CA ILE A 17 4.79 -2.87 -15.53
C ILE A 17 6.02 -2.40 -14.76
N ILE A 18 7.17 -3.06 -14.93
CA ILE A 18 8.42 -2.61 -14.28
C ILE A 18 8.82 -1.23 -14.80
N TRP A 19 8.87 -1.04 -16.11
CA TRP A 19 9.23 0.25 -16.68
C TRP A 19 8.24 1.34 -16.25
N LEU A 20 6.95 1.03 -16.21
CA LEU A 20 5.94 1.93 -15.65
C LEU A 20 6.20 2.25 -14.17
N PHE A 21 6.50 1.24 -13.35
CA PHE A 21 6.86 1.40 -11.94
C PHE A 21 8.09 2.29 -11.75
N TRP A 22 9.12 2.13 -12.57
CA TRP A 22 10.31 2.96 -12.54
C TRP A 22 10.02 4.41 -12.92
N LEU A 23 9.32 4.62 -14.04
CA LEU A 23 8.94 5.96 -14.51
C LEU A 23 8.07 6.69 -13.51
N VAL A 24 7.05 6.02 -12.97
CA VAL A 24 6.18 6.59 -11.93
C VAL A 24 6.97 6.88 -10.66
N SER A 25 7.92 6.03 -10.28
CA SER A 25 8.76 6.29 -9.11
C SER A 25 9.64 7.52 -9.30
N PHE A 26 10.29 7.69 -10.44
CA PHE A 26 11.04 8.90 -10.73
C PHE A 26 10.14 10.14 -10.78
N TYR A 27 8.94 10.02 -11.35
CA TYR A 27 7.99 11.12 -11.43
C TYR A 27 7.53 11.57 -10.04
N VAL A 28 6.97 10.64 -9.25
CA VAL A 28 6.36 10.94 -7.95
C VAL A 28 7.38 11.42 -6.92
N LEU A 29 8.63 10.95 -7.02
CA LEU A 29 9.71 11.31 -6.11
C LEU A 29 10.60 12.40 -6.71
N SER A 30 11.60 12.01 -7.51
CA SER A 30 12.70 12.91 -7.89
C SER A 30 12.24 14.09 -8.74
N TYR A 31 11.35 13.86 -9.70
CA TYR A 31 10.86 14.93 -10.57
C TYR A 31 9.99 15.94 -9.82
N LYS A 32 9.03 15.49 -9.00
CA LYS A 32 8.23 16.39 -8.15
C LYS A 32 9.11 17.16 -7.15
N TYR A 33 10.14 16.53 -6.59
CA TYR A 33 11.09 17.20 -5.71
C TYR A 33 11.84 18.33 -6.40
N TYR A 34 12.35 18.06 -7.61
CA TYR A 34 12.99 19.06 -8.46
C TYR A 34 12.04 20.21 -8.84
N LEU A 35 10.81 19.88 -9.26
CA LEU A 35 9.80 20.88 -9.62
C LEU A 35 9.51 21.80 -8.45
N SER A 36 9.36 21.26 -7.24
CA SER A 36 9.18 22.04 -6.03
C SER A 36 10.35 22.99 -5.76
N ALA A 37 11.60 22.55 -6.04
CA ALA A 37 12.77 23.43 -5.93
C ALA A 37 12.71 24.62 -6.89
N ALA A 38 12.34 24.36 -8.15
CA ALA A 38 12.19 25.39 -9.17
C ALA A 38 11.07 26.37 -8.82
N THR A 39 9.94 25.87 -8.30
CA THR A 39 8.82 26.69 -7.84
C THR A 39 9.21 27.59 -6.67
N GLN A 40 9.93 27.06 -5.67
CA GLN A 40 10.40 27.86 -4.54
C GLN A 40 11.43 28.93 -4.96
N LEU A 41 12.29 28.61 -5.93
CA LEU A 41 13.20 29.61 -6.50
C LEU A 41 12.45 30.73 -7.24
N HIS A 42 11.41 30.38 -8.00
CA HIS A 42 10.57 31.37 -8.68
C HIS A 42 9.89 32.31 -7.66
N PHE A 43 9.26 31.76 -6.63
CA PHE A 43 8.63 32.56 -5.57
C PHE A 43 9.63 33.42 -4.81
N PHE A 44 10.86 32.96 -4.60
CA PHE A 44 11.92 33.78 -4.01
C PHE A 44 12.22 35.02 -4.88
N HIS A 45 12.38 34.84 -6.19
CA HIS A 45 12.60 35.95 -7.10
C HIS A 45 11.41 36.90 -7.20
N GLU A 46 10.18 36.37 -7.18
CA GLU A 46 8.96 37.17 -7.23
C GLU A 46 8.78 38.01 -5.97
N ASN A 47 8.92 37.42 -4.78
CA ASN A 47 8.82 38.15 -3.51
C ASN A 47 9.90 39.23 -3.39
N SER A 48 11.11 38.95 -3.87
CA SER A 48 12.22 39.91 -3.90
C SER A 48 11.90 41.15 -4.73
N LYS A 49 11.17 41.02 -5.86
CA LYS A 49 10.75 42.17 -6.68
C LYS A 49 9.81 43.13 -5.95
N TRP A 50 8.98 42.59 -5.06
CA TRP A 50 7.94 43.34 -4.35
C TRP A 50 8.33 43.65 -2.90
N ASN A 51 9.59 43.42 -2.51
CA ASN A 51 10.10 43.57 -1.14
C ASN A 51 9.29 42.79 -0.08
N TYR A 52 8.65 41.68 -0.48
CA TYR A 52 7.99 40.77 0.46
C TYR A 52 8.99 39.82 1.10
N ILE A 53 8.77 39.50 2.37
CA ILE A 53 9.52 38.47 3.08
C ILE A 53 9.15 37.12 2.47
N PHE A 54 10.16 36.39 1.99
CA PHE A 54 9.98 35.09 1.39
C PHE A 54 9.87 33.99 2.45
N ARG A 55 8.78 33.23 2.40
CA ARG A 55 8.55 32.03 3.22
C ARG A 55 8.79 30.80 2.37
N TYR A 56 9.71 29.94 2.82
CA TYR A 56 10.00 28.70 2.12
C TYR A 56 9.12 27.58 2.66
N THR A 57 8.48 26.83 1.76
CA THR A 57 7.61 25.70 2.14
C THR A 57 7.87 24.48 1.25
N TYR A 58 8.00 23.33 1.89
CA TYR A 58 8.09 22.05 1.22
C TYR A 58 7.39 20.99 2.06
N HIS A 59 6.50 20.23 1.43
CA HIS A 59 5.76 19.13 2.05
C HIS A 59 5.95 17.86 1.21
N LEU A 60 6.29 16.76 1.87
CA LEU A 60 6.40 15.43 1.27
C LEU A 60 5.71 14.39 2.16
N SER A 61 4.64 13.81 1.63
CA SER A 61 3.94 12.71 2.31
C SER A 61 4.33 11.35 1.74
N LEU A 62 4.56 10.38 2.63
CA LEU A 62 4.89 9.02 2.23
C LEU A 62 3.68 8.29 1.63
N ILE A 63 2.47 8.64 2.07
CA ILE A 63 1.24 7.96 1.61
C ILE A 63 1.01 8.17 0.12
N ASP A 64 1.24 9.40 -0.37
CA ASP A 64 1.07 9.76 -1.79
C ASP A 64 1.93 8.88 -2.70
N ALA A 65 3.17 8.64 -2.30
CA ALA A 65 4.10 7.83 -3.07
C ALA A 65 3.74 6.34 -3.01
N ILE A 66 3.41 5.84 -1.81
CA ILE A 66 3.07 4.43 -1.59
C ILE A 66 1.73 4.05 -2.23
N MET A 67 0.75 4.95 -2.31
CA MET A 67 -0.53 4.65 -2.96
C MET A 67 -0.34 4.27 -4.43
N VAL A 68 0.40 5.09 -5.18
CA VAL A 68 0.62 4.85 -6.62
C VAL A 68 1.59 3.69 -6.84
N GLN A 69 2.72 3.68 -6.12
CA GLN A 69 3.74 2.63 -6.26
C GLN A 69 3.23 1.27 -5.77
N GLY A 70 2.51 1.24 -4.65
CA GLY A 70 1.89 0.04 -4.10
C GLY A 70 0.86 -0.56 -5.05
N ALA A 71 0.02 0.26 -5.69
CA ALA A 71 -0.91 -0.21 -6.71
C ALA A 71 -0.19 -0.87 -7.90
N LEU A 72 0.92 -0.28 -8.37
CA LEU A 72 1.75 -0.88 -9.42
C LEU A 72 2.41 -2.19 -8.99
N LEU A 73 2.81 -2.32 -7.72
CA LEU A 73 3.37 -3.58 -7.20
C LEU A 73 2.30 -4.66 -7.04
N ILE A 74 1.07 -4.30 -6.67
CA ILE A 74 -0.06 -5.23 -6.70
C ILE A 74 -0.30 -5.68 -8.15
N ALA A 75 -0.32 -4.75 -9.11
CA ALA A 75 -0.47 -5.07 -10.52
C ALA A 75 0.67 -5.97 -11.04
N LEU A 76 1.92 -5.73 -10.61
CA LEU A 76 3.07 -6.59 -10.91
C LEU A 76 2.85 -8.01 -10.39
N ALA A 77 2.46 -8.17 -9.12
CA ALA A 77 2.16 -9.47 -8.54
C ALA A 77 1.00 -10.18 -9.26
N CYS A 78 0.00 -9.42 -9.69
CA CYS A 78 -1.15 -9.89 -10.45
C CYS A 78 -0.76 -10.39 -11.84
N ILE A 79 0.14 -9.69 -12.55
CA ILE A 79 0.70 -10.20 -13.81
C ILE A 79 1.57 -11.43 -13.60
N LEU A 80 2.38 -11.44 -12.53
CA LEU A 80 3.31 -12.53 -12.29
C LEU A 80 2.61 -13.83 -11.87
N ILE A 81 1.50 -13.79 -11.14
CA ILE A 81 0.81 -15.03 -10.70
C ILE A 81 -0.60 -15.12 -11.28
N GLY A 82 -1.45 -14.11 -11.06
CA GLY A 82 -2.86 -14.12 -11.45
C GLY A 82 -3.07 -14.30 -12.95
N TRP A 83 -2.28 -13.60 -13.78
CA TRP A 83 -2.32 -13.76 -15.23
C TRP A 83 -1.77 -15.12 -15.67
N GLU A 84 -0.72 -15.65 -15.02
CA GLU A 84 -0.19 -16.98 -15.36
C GLU A 84 -1.24 -18.07 -15.19
N ARG A 85 -2.02 -17.97 -14.12
CA ARG A 85 -3.12 -18.89 -13.80
C ARG A 85 -4.32 -18.70 -14.73
N GLN A 86 -4.68 -17.46 -15.05
CA GLN A 86 -5.79 -17.18 -15.96
C GLN A 86 -5.57 -17.76 -17.37
N ASN A 87 -4.32 -17.71 -17.86
CA ASN A 87 -3.95 -18.20 -19.19
C ASN A 87 -3.41 -19.64 -19.19
N GLN A 88 -3.53 -20.39 -18.08
CA GLN A 88 -3.01 -21.77 -17.92
C GLN A 88 -1.51 -21.96 -18.19
N SER A 89 -0.75 -20.88 -18.37
CA SER A 89 0.70 -20.91 -18.55
C SER A 89 1.46 -21.46 -17.34
N SER A 90 0.79 -21.53 -16.19
CA SER A 90 1.24 -22.23 -14.98
C SER A 90 1.49 -23.71 -15.22
N ASP A 91 0.71 -24.36 -16.08
CA ASP A 91 0.80 -25.81 -16.32
C ASP A 91 2.10 -26.12 -17.08
N PHE A 92 2.43 -25.30 -18.07
CA PHE A 92 3.71 -25.36 -18.78
C PHE A 92 4.91 -24.99 -17.89
N LEU A 93 4.74 -24.04 -16.95
CA LEU A 93 5.79 -23.72 -15.98
C LEU A 93 6.13 -24.89 -15.06
N TRP A 94 5.11 -25.62 -14.65
CA TRP A 94 5.27 -26.70 -13.69
C TRP A 94 5.74 -28.01 -14.33
N SER A 95 5.66 -28.13 -15.66
CA SER A 95 6.31 -29.23 -16.40
C SER A 95 7.80 -28.98 -16.64
N MET A 96 8.30 -27.75 -16.44
CA MET A 96 9.73 -27.46 -16.52
C MET A 96 10.49 -28.13 -15.36
N PRO A 97 11.80 -28.45 -15.53
CA PRO A 97 12.63 -29.08 -14.51
C PRO A 97 13.07 -28.08 -13.41
N PHE A 98 12.13 -27.27 -12.90
CA PHE A 98 12.33 -26.32 -11.81
C PHE A 98 11.42 -26.63 -10.63
N LYS A 99 11.93 -26.49 -9.40
CA LYS A 99 11.10 -26.68 -8.22
C LYS A 99 10.10 -25.53 -8.10
N ARG A 100 8.85 -25.83 -7.72
CA ARG A 100 7.80 -24.80 -7.54
C ARG A 100 8.20 -23.70 -6.55
N LYS A 101 8.97 -24.05 -5.51
CA LYS A 101 9.53 -23.08 -4.56
C LYS A 101 10.47 -22.07 -5.22
N ASP A 102 11.26 -22.51 -6.20
CA ASP A 102 12.25 -21.66 -6.88
C ASP A 102 11.55 -20.72 -7.88
N LEU A 103 10.42 -21.17 -8.47
CA LEU A 103 9.54 -20.32 -9.28
C LEU A 103 8.97 -19.15 -8.45
N PHE A 104 8.42 -19.45 -7.28
CA PHE A 104 7.87 -18.42 -6.38
C PHE A 104 8.97 -17.48 -5.87
N MET A 105 10.11 -18.04 -5.42
CA MET A 105 11.23 -17.25 -4.90
C MET A 105 11.83 -16.33 -5.96
N THR A 106 11.91 -16.78 -7.22
CA THR A 106 12.38 -15.94 -8.33
C THR A 106 11.46 -14.73 -8.53
N LYS A 107 10.14 -14.93 -8.53
CA LYS A 107 9.15 -13.83 -8.65
C LYS A 107 9.28 -12.84 -7.49
N TRP A 108 9.43 -13.33 -6.26
CA TRP A 108 9.60 -12.47 -5.09
C TRP A 108 10.91 -11.66 -5.16
N LEU A 109 12.05 -12.34 -5.37
CA LEU A 109 13.36 -11.68 -5.50
C LEU A 109 13.38 -10.65 -6.63
N PHE A 110 12.78 -10.99 -7.77
CA PHE A 110 12.72 -10.10 -8.92
C PHE A 110 12.03 -8.76 -8.60
N GLY A 111 10.88 -8.80 -7.91
CA GLY A 111 10.20 -7.58 -7.47
C GLY A 111 11.00 -6.81 -6.41
N VAL A 112 11.55 -7.51 -5.40
CA VAL A 112 12.36 -6.89 -4.34
C VAL A 112 13.59 -6.18 -4.91
N CYS A 113 14.32 -6.81 -5.83
CA CYS A 113 15.47 -6.19 -6.48
C CYS A 113 15.09 -4.91 -7.23
N ASN A 114 13.94 -4.90 -7.92
CA ASN A 114 13.46 -3.71 -8.62
C ASN A 114 13.03 -2.59 -7.65
N ILE A 115 12.33 -2.92 -6.56
CA ILE A 115 11.94 -1.97 -5.52
C ILE A 115 13.18 -1.34 -4.88
N VAL A 116 14.14 -2.15 -4.45
CA VAL A 116 15.36 -1.67 -3.80
C VAL A 116 16.18 -0.81 -4.77
N ALA A 117 16.36 -1.24 -6.02
CA ALA A 117 17.11 -0.49 -7.02
C ALA A 117 16.51 0.90 -7.27
N ILE A 118 15.20 1.00 -7.53
CA ILE A 118 14.58 2.29 -7.85
C ILE A 118 14.55 3.23 -6.64
N VAL A 119 14.36 2.70 -5.43
CA VAL A 119 14.35 3.52 -4.22
C VAL A 119 15.76 4.05 -3.91
N ILE A 120 16.81 3.23 -4.02
CA ILE A 120 18.19 3.69 -3.83
C ILE A 120 18.56 4.77 -4.86
N LEU A 121 18.14 4.59 -6.12
CA LEU A 121 18.36 5.59 -7.17
C LEU A 121 17.66 6.92 -6.84
N ASN A 122 16.39 6.88 -6.42
CA ASN A 122 15.66 8.10 -6.03
C ASN A 122 16.27 8.75 -4.78
N TRP A 123 16.71 7.97 -3.79
CA TRP A 123 17.43 8.48 -2.63
C TRP A 123 18.71 9.23 -3.03
N GLY A 124 19.50 8.65 -3.95
CA GLY A 124 20.70 9.29 -4.50
C GLY A 124 20.38 10.57 -5.28
N LEU A 125 19.33 10.55 -6.10
CA LEU A 125 18.86 11.73 -6.83
C LEU A 125 18.41 12.85 -5.88
N PHE A 126 17.69 12.53 -4.81
CA PHE A 126 17.35 13.51 -3.77
C PHE A 126 18.58 14.14 -3.15
N ALA A 127 19.61 13.35 -2.84
CA ALA A 127 20.87 13.87 -2.28
C ALA A 127 21.57 14.84 -3.23
N ILE A 128 21.59 14.52 -4.52
CA ILE A 128 22.17 15.39 -5.56
C ILE A 128 21.33 16.65 -5.72
N MET A 129 20.02 16.52 -5.94
CA MET A 129 19.09 17.64 -6.16
C MET A 129 19.06 18.58 -4.96
N LYS A 130 19.07 18.06 -3.73
CA LYS A 130 19.17 18.88 -2.53
C LYS A 130 20.38 19.79 -2.59
N LYS A 131 21.55 19.28 -2.99
CA LYS A 131 22.81 20.04 -3.05
C LYS A 131 22.86 21.02 -4.22
N THR A 132 22.27 20.67 -5.37
CA THR A 132 22.36 21.47 -6.60
C THR A 132 21.25 22.50 -6.76
N THR A 133 20.18 22.42 -5.98
CA THR A 133 19.01 23.31 -6.11
C THR A 133 18.85 24.25 -4.92
N PHE A 134 17.84 25.12 -5.01
CA PHE A 134 17.48 26.09 -3.97
C PHE A 134 17.20 25.45 -2.60
N HIS A 135 16.79 24.18 -2.59
CA HIS A 135 16.58 23.39 -1.37
C HIS A 135 17.82 23.26 -0.49
N ASN A 136 19.03 23.44 -1.03
CA ASN A 136 20.27 23.25 -0.26
C ASN A 136 20.33 24.12 1.01
N LYS A 137 19.80 25.34 0.90
CA LYS A 137 19.83 26.35 1.96
C LYS A 137 18.81 26.08 3.07
N TYR A 138 17.70 25.42 2.74
CA TYR A 138 16.53 25.34 3.62
C TYR A 138 16.25 23.94 4.17
N GLN A 139 16.87 22.90 3.60
CA GLN A 139 16.57 21.51 3.97
C GLN A 139 17.76 20.79 4.62
N VAL A 140 17.46 19.99 5.64
CA VAL A 140 18.37 18.99 6.22
C VAL A 140 18.07 17.63 5.58
N PHE A 141 19.11 16.84 5.27
CA PHE A 141 18.90 15.58 4.54
C PHE A 141 18.44 14.40 5.44
N SER A 142 18.62 14.52 6.76
CA SER A 142 18.36 13.45 7.73
C SER A 142 16.98 12.78 7.59
N PRO A 143 15.85 13.52 7.50
CA PRO A 143 14.52 12.93 7.37
C PRO A 143 14.33 12.06 6.14
N PHE A 144 15.01 12.38 5.03
CA PHE A 144 14.88 11.61 3.79
C PHE A 144 15.45 10.19 3.92
N HIS A 145 16.50 9.97 4.72
CA HIS A 145 17.00 8.60 4.97
C HIS A 145 15.89 7.72 5.55
N THR A 146 15.20 8.24 6.56
CA THR A 146 14.12 7.54 7.26
C THR A 146 12.92 7.32 6.34
N TYR A 147 12.57 8.33 5.54
CA TYR A 147 11.50 8.23 4.53
C TYR A 147 11.75 7.10 3.54
N PHE A 148 12.93 7.05 2.93
CA PHE A 148 13.25 6.03 1.93
C PHE A 148 13.39 4.63 2.56
N LEU A 149 13.87 4.52 3.81
CA LEU A 149 13.91 3.26 4.54
C LEU A 149 12.50 2.70 4.78
N TYR A 150 11.58 3.53 5.28
CA TYR A 150 10.19 3.13 5.52
C TYR A 150 9.51 2.74 4.21
N MET A 151 9.75 3.53 3.16
CA MET A 151 9.25 3.25 1.81
C MET A 151 9.64 1.85 1.33
N VAL A 152 10.92 1.47 1.38
CA VAL A 152 11.38 0.15 0.91
C VAL A 152 10.67 -0.98 1.66
N ILE A 153 10.61 -0.89 3.00
CA ILE A 153 10.02 -1.95 3.83
C ILE A 153 8.53 -2.11 3.52
N VAL A 154 7.78 -1.01 3.43
CA VAL A 154 6.35 -1.03 3.15
C VAL A 154 6.05 -1.53 1.74
N LEU A 155 6.81 -1.09 0.73
CA LEU A 155 6.64 -1.57 -0.65
C LEU A 155 6.92 -3.08 -0.77
N ILE A 156 7.97 -3.58 -0.11
CA ILE A 156 8.26 -5.02 -0.09
C ILE A 156 7.13 -5.78 0.60
N SER A 157 6.56 -5.24 1.69
CA SER A 157 5.43 -5.88 2.38
C SER A 157 4.17 -5.91 1.51
N ILE A 158 3.80 -4.81 0.85
CA ILE A 158 2.68 -4.77 -0.10
C ILE A 158 2.85 -5.80 -1.21
N TYR A 159 4.04 -5.86 -1.82
CA TYR A 159 4.35 -6.81 -2.87
C TYR A 159 4.30 -8.27 -2.39
N THR A 160 4.83 -8.54 -1.20
CA THR A 160 4.83 -9.88 -0.59
C THR A 160 3.40 -10.35 -0.29
N LEU A 161 2.55 -9.47 0.25
CA LEU A 161 1.13 -9.73 0.46
C LEU A 161 0.43 -10.04 -0.87
N ALA A 162 0.64 -9.21 -1.88
CA ALA A 162 -0.01 -9.39 -3.18
C ALA A 162 0.41 -10.71 -3.86
N LEU A 163 1.68 -11.11 -3.76
CA LEU A 163 2.14 -12.41 -4.23
C LEU A 163 1.54 -13.57 -3.43
N CYS A 164 1.48 -13.46 -2.10
CA CYS A 164 0.89 -14.48 -1.24
C CYS A 164 -0.59 -14.71 -1.58
N ILE A 165 -1.35 -13.64 -1.81
CA ILE A 165 -2.75 -13.74 -2.24
C ILE A 165 -2.87 -14.44 -3.59
N GLY A 166 -1.94 -14.19 -4.52
CA GLY A 166 -1.83 -14.90 -5.80
C GLY A 166 -1.73 -16.43 -5.68
N THR A 167 -1.26 -16.94 -4.53
CA THR A 167 -1.17 -18.39 -4.28
C THR A 167 -2.52 -19.03 -3.90
N ILE A 168 -3.52 -18.20 -3.61
CA ILE A 168 -4.85 -18.58 -3.14
C ILE A 168 -5.94 -18.22 -4.17
N THR A 169 -5.68 -17.20 -4.98
CA THR A 169 -6.57 -16.72 -6.05
C THR A 169 -6.24 -17.37 -7.40
N GLY A 170 -7.27 -17.62 -8.22
CA GLY A 170 -7.07 -18.31 -9.50
C GLY A 170 -6.96 -17.41 -10.73
N ASN A 171 -7.14 -16.09 -10.62
CA ASN A 171 -7.05 -15.15 -11.73
C ASN A 171 -6.56 -13.76 -11.30
N ILE A 172 -6.31 -12.88 -12.29
CA ILE A 172 -5.77 -11.54 -12.07
C ILE A 172 -6.72 -10.63 -11.28
N ILE A 173 -8.02 -10.72 -11.54
CA ILE A 173 -9.05 -9.85 -10.96
C ILE A 173 -9.20 -10.15 -9.47
N SER A 174 -9.34 -11.42 -9.10
CA SER A 174 -9.49 -11.81 -7.70
C SER A 174 -8.24 -11.54 -6.89
N GLN A 175 -7.05 -11.74 -7.47
CA GLN A 175 -5.79 -11.38 -6.81
C GLN A 175 -5.74 -9.89 -6.45
N GLY A 176 -6.03 -9.02 -7.43
CA GLY A 176 -6.02 -7.57 -7.23
C GLY A 176 -7.06 -7.10 -6.22
N PHE A 177 -8.28 -7.65 -6.30
CA PHE A 177 -9.37 -7.37 -5.38
C PHE A 177 -9.00 -7.73 -3.94
N PHE A 178 -8.56 -8.98 -3.68
CA PHE A 178 -8.22 -9.41 -2.33
C PHE A 178 -6.98 -8.70 -1.77
N ALA A 179 -5.98 -8.40 -2.61
CA ALA A 179 -4.80 -7.65 -2.18
C ALA A 179 -5.17 -6.25 -1.71
N THR A 180 -6.00 -5.55 -2.47
CA THR A 180 -6.47 -4.21 -2.13
C THR A 180 -7.40 -4.24 -0.92
N ALA A 181 -8.33 -5.20 -0.87
CA ALA A 181 -9.27 -5.36 0.25
C ALA A 181 -8.53 -5.62 1.57
N ILE A 182 -7.55 -6.53 1.59
CA ILE A 182 -6.80 -6.84 2.81
C ILE A 182 -5.94 -5.66 3.28
N LEU A 183 -5.38 -4.86 2.37
CA LEU A 183 -4.63 -3.65 2.74
C LEU A 183 -5.53 -2.54 3.31
N GLY A 184 -6.72 -2.35 2.78
CA GLY A 184 -7.68 -1.36 3.28
C GLY A 184 -8.41 -1.79 4.56
N PHE A 185 -8.52 -3.10 4.79
CA PHE A 185 -9.31 -3.68 5.87
C PHE A 185 -8.95 -3.16 7.28
N PRO A 186 -7.67 -3.00 7.67
CA PRO A 186 -7.30 -2.44 8.98
C PRO A 186 -7.81 -1.02 9.24
N PHE A 187 -8.07 -0.22 8.20
CA PHE A 187 -8.62 1.13 8.36
C PHE A 187 -10.15 1.13 8.44
N ILE A 188 -10.79 0.22 7.72
CA ILE A 188 -12.26 0.12 7.65
C ILE A 188 -12.80 -0.60 8.90
N LEU A 189 -12.10 -1.61 9.41
CA LEU A 189 -12.58 -2.44 10.51
C LEU A 189 -12.89 -1.65 11.81
N PRO A 190 -12.01 -0.76 12.33
CA PRO A 190 -12.32 0.06 13.50
C PRO A 190 -13.57 0.90 13.33
N THR A 191 -13.78 1.44 12.14
CA THR A 191 -14.96 2.25 11.78
C THR A 191 -16.24 1.42 11.89
N LEU A 192 -16.24 0.20 11.34
CA LEU A 192 -17.38 -0.72 11.42
C LEU A 192 -17.69 -1.15 12.86
N ILE A 193 -16.65 -1.47 13.64
CA ILE A 193 -16.79 -1.86 15.04
C ILE A 193 -17.29 -0.67 15.88
N ALA A 194 -16.72 0.52 15.70
CA ALA A 194 -17.13 1.73 16.41
C ALA A 194 -18.59 2.08 16.12
N GLY A 195 -19.01 1.99 14.86
CA GLY A 195 -20.40 2.18 14.44
C GLY A 195 -21.35 1.17 15.08
N PHE A 196 -20.98 -0.12 15.05
CA PHE A 196 -21.76 -1.16 15.72
C PHE A 196 -21.88 -0.93 17.23
N ILE A 197 -20.81 -0.57 17.93
CA ILE A 197 -20.87 -0.30 19.37
C ILE A 197 -21.75 0.94 19.62
N SER A 198 -21.55 2.03 18.87
CA SER A 198 -22.27 3.29 19.05
C SER A 198 -23.79 3.10 18.96
N ILE A 199 -24.28 2.31 18.00
CA ILE A 199 -25.71 2.07 17.83
C ILE A 199 -26.31 1.17 18.94
N HIS A 200 -25.50 0.31 19.56
CA HIS A 200 -25.95 -0.58 20.64
C HIS A 200 -25.82 0.04 22.03
N THR A 201 -24.89 0.97 22.23
CA THR A 201 -24.70 1.63 23.53
C THR A 201 -25.46 2.95 23.65
N ASN A 202 -26.15 3.37 22.58
CA ASN A 202 -26.89 4.64 22.50
C ASN A 202 -26.03 5.86 22.90
N THR A 203 -24.71 5.74 22.70
CA THR A 203 -23.73 6.81 22.96
C THR A 203 -23.65 7.68 21.71
N PRO A 204 -23.73 9.02 21.84
CA PRO A 204 -23.80 9.91 20.69
C PRO A 204 -22.58 9.74 19.78
N ALA A 205 -22.90 9.42 18.54
CA ALA A 205 -22.07 9.44 17.33
C ALA A 205 -20.76 8.63 17.35
N TYR A 206 -20.52 7.94 16.25
CA TYR A 206 -19.19 7.72 15.68
C TYR A 206 -18.27 8.93 15.97
N THR A 207 -17.51 8.90 17.06
CA THR A 207 -16.53 9.93 17.37
C THR A 207 -15.20 9.46 16.81
N GLN A 208 -14.51 10.32 16.09
CA GLN A 208 -13.19 10.05 15.54
C GLN A 208 -12.23 9.53 16.64
N GLU A 209 -12.37 10.03 17.87
CA GLU A 209 -11.65 9.56 19.06
C GLU A 209 -11.87 8.06 19.40
N LYS A 210 -13.10 7.54 19.22
CA LYS A 210 -13.40 6.12 19.47
C LYS A 210 -12.83 5.21 18.38
N VAL A 211 -12.79 5.70 17.14
CA VAL A 211 -12.14 5.00 16.02
C VAL A 211 -10.63 5.00 16.21
N ASP A 212 -10.07 6.15 16.60
CA ASP A 212 -8.64 6.32 16.86
C ASP A 212 -8.18 5.43 18.03
N SER A 213 -8.98 5.32 19.10
CA SER A 213 -8.66 4.40 20.21
C SER A 213 -8.72 2.92 19.82
N LEU A 214 -9.67 2.51 18.97
CA LEU A 214 -9.72 1.14 18.43
C LEU A 214 -8.55 0.86 17.47
N TYR A 215 -8.12 1.86 16.70
CA TYR A 215 -7.01 1.75 15.77
C TYR A 215 -5.66 1.65 16.49
N THR A 216 -5.39 2.56 17.44
CA THR A 216 -4.09 2.74 18.13
C THR A 216 -3.63 1.54 18.99
N GLY A 217 -4.48 0.52 19.16
CA GLY A 217 -4.15 -0.71 19.87
C GLY A 217 -3.34 -1.72 19.05
N ILE A 218 -3.84 -2.95 18.96
CA ILE A 218 -3.18 -4.06 18.22
C ILE A 218 -3.22 -3.80 16.71
N LEU A 219 -4.29 -3.17 16.22
CA LEU A 219 -4.55 -3.09 14.79
C LEU A 219 -3.51 -2.23 14.06
N GLU A 220 -3.12 -1.11 14.66
CA GLU A 220 -2.05 -0.29 14.14
C GLU A 220 -0.70 -1.01 14.13
N LYS A 221 -0.40 -1.86 15.12
CA LYS A 221 0.87 -2.62 15.16
C LYS A 221 0.97 -3.70 14.09
N VAL A 222 -0.16 -4.27 13.68
CA VAL A 222 -0.24 -5.34 12.66
C VAL A 222 -0.43 -4.77 11.25
N ASN A 223 -0.94 -3.54 11.13
CA ASN A 223 -1.22 -2.91 9.86
C ASN A 223 0.06 -2.63 9.05
N ILE A 224 0.10 -3.13 7.82
CA ILE A 224 1.19 -2.92 6.86
C ILE A 224 1.37 -1.44 6.53
N LEU A 225 0.27 -0.69 6.50
CA LEU A 225 0.23 0.72 6.14
C LEU A 225 0.26 1.66 7.36
N ALA A 226 0.46 1.14 8.59
CA ALA A 226 0.64 2.00 9.76
C ALA A 226 1.87 2.93 9.69
N PRO A 227 3.06 2.49 9.24
CA PRO A 227 4.24 3.36 9.21
C PRO A 227 4.14 4.53 8.22
N ILE A 228 3.18 4.49 7.28
CA ILE A 228 2.98 5.55 6.29
C ILE A 228 1.88 6.52 6.71
N HIS A 229 1.07 6.16 7.69
CA HIS A 229 0.00 7.02 8.18
C HIS A 229 0.61 8.22 8.91
N ARG A 230 0.33 9.42 8.41
CA ARG A 230 0.88 10.70 8.90
C ARG A 230 2.41 10.84 8.77
N PHE A 231 3.09 10.03 7.95
CA PHE A 231 4.51 10.25 7.71
C PHE A 231 4.68 11.41 6.72
N ASP A 232 4.98 12.58 7.28
CA ASP A 232 5.09 13.83 6.53
C ASP A 232 6.42 14.52 6.86
N ILE A 233 7.13 14.92 5.80
CA ILE A 233 8.33 15.75 5.90
C ILE A 233 7.94 17.17 5.48
N ASP A 234 7.85 18.04 6.48
CA ASP A 234 7.59 19.46 6.29
C ASP A 234 8.82 20.29 6.64
N PHE A 235 9.22 21.11 5.67
CA PHE A 235 10.15 22.22 5.86
C PHE A 235 9.36 23.51 5.65
N ASP A 236 9.12 24.24 6.73
CA ASP A 236 8.40 25.50 6.73
C ASP A 236 9.25 26.57 7.42
N TYR A 237 9.89 27.41 6.60
CA TYR A 237 10.78 28.46 7.08
C TYR A 237 10.08 29.80 6.94
N ASP A 238 9.69 30.36 8.08
CA ASP A 238 9.12 31.71 8.21
C ASP A 238 10.13 32.64 8.90
N PRO A 239 10.76 33.57 8.16
CA PRO A 239 11.75 34.49 8.72
C PRO A 239 11.22 35.36 9.87
N GLN A 240 9.89 35.53 9.97
CA GLN A 240 9.24 36.33 11.01
C GLN A 240 9.09 35.61 12.35
N ARG A 241 9.20 34.27 12.37
CA ARG A 241 9.01 33.43 13.56
C ARG A 241 10.32 32.95 14.19
N ALA A 242 11.46 33.38 13.64
CA ALA A 242 12.77 33.07 14.18
C ALA A 242 12.95 33.61 15.61
N TYR A 243 13.47 32.80 16.53
CA TYR A 243 13.81 33.21 17.89
C TYR A 243 15.27 32.88 18.21
N THR A 244 15.90 33.65 19.09
CA THR A 244 17.29 33.41 19.51
C THR A 244 17.27 32.72 20.88
N ASP A 245 18.02 31.62 21.04
CA ASP A 245 18.16 30.96 22.34
C ASP A 245 19.09 31.74 23.29
N ALA A 246 19.15 31.29 24.55
CA ALA A 246 20.03 31.88 25.56
C ALA A 246 21.53 31.74 25.24
N ALA A 247 21.91 30.91 24.26
CA ALA A 247 23.28 30.73 23.78
C ALA A 247 23.60 31.65 22.58
N GLY A 248 22.66 32.51 22.16
CA GLY A 248 22.84 33.43 21.04
C GLY A 248 22.66 32.78 19.67
N VAL A 249 22.16 31.54 19.60
CA VAL A 249 21.88 30.84 18.34
C VAL A 249 20.48 31.22 17.88
N ARG A 250 20.40 31.80 16.68
CA ARG A 250 19.12 32.10 16.02
C ARG A 250 18.52 30.80 15.49
N HIS A 251 17.41 30.37 16.08
CA HIS A 251 16.56 29.28 15.63
C HIS A 251 15.51 29.86 14.69
N ASP A 252 15.68 29.61 13.39
CA ASP A 252 14.72 30.07 12.37
C ASP A 252 13.56 29.09 12.13
N GLU A 253 13.49 27.98 12.86
CA GLU A 253 12.72 26.82 12.44
C GLU A 253 11.35 26.73 13.14
N PRO A 254 10.33 26.36 12.36
CA PRO A 254 9.75 25.08 12.71
C PRO A 254 9.85 24.08 11.56
N ASN A 255 10.86 23.22 11.65
CA ASN A 255 10.91 21.95 10.94
C ASN A 255 9.88 21.01 11.57
N PHE A 256 8.63 21.08 11.14
CA PHE A 256 7.58 20.15 11.59
C PHE A 256 7.66 18.83 10.83
N THR A 257 8.81 18.14 10.91
CA THR A 257 8.88 16.78 10.36
C THR A 257 8.25 15.80 11.34
N TYR A 258 7.10 15.23 10.97
CA TYR A 258 6.54 14.11 11.73
C TYR A 258 7.03 12.80 11.13
N ILE A 259 7.93 12.15 11.87
CA ILE A 259 8.40 10.80 11.56
C ILE A 259 7.73 9.84 12.55
N PRO A 260 6.87 8.91 12.09
CA PRO A 260 6.31 7.87 12.92
C PRO A 260 7.42 7.06 13.62
N SER A 261 7.13 6.55 14.81
CA SER A 261 8.06 5.69 15.54
C SER A 261 8.41 4.42 14.74
N ALA A 262 9.66 3.96 14.83
CA ALA A 262 10.14 2.71 14.23
C ALA A 262 9.32 1.49 14.67
N THR A 263 8.63 1.57 15.81
CA THR A 263 7.70 0.53 16.27
C THR A 263 6.56 0.27 15.28
N LYS A 264 6.17 1.24 14.46
CA LYS A 264 5.13 1.06 13.43
C LYS A 264 5.59 0.12 12.30
N LEU A 265 6.90 -0.08 12.12
CA LEU A 265 7.45 -1.03 11.13
C LEU A 265 7.26 -2.51 11.50
N ILE A 266 6.83 -2.82 12.73
CA ILE A 266 6.60 -4.21 13.16
C ILE A 266 5.60 -4.91 12.23
N GLY A 267 4.50 -4.24 11.87
CA GLY A 267 3.46 -4.76 10.97
C GLY A 267 4.00 -5.24 9.62
N PRO A 268 4.60 -4.35 8.80
CA PRO A 268 5.14 -4.75 7.49
C PRO A 268 6.30 -5.75 7.60
N ILE A 269 7.16 -5.67 8.61
CA ILE A 269 8.25 -6.64 8.80
C ILE A 269 7.68 -8.03 9.12
N ALA A 270 6.75 -8.13 10.08
CA ALA A 270 6.09 -9.38 10.43
C ALA A 270 5.33 -9.96 9.22
N ASN A 271 4.67 -9.09 8.43
CA ASN A 271 4.02 -9.48 7.20
C ASN A 271 4.98 -10.17 6.21
N ILE A 272 6.16 -9.61 5.99
CA ILE A 272 7.18 -10.22 5.10
C ILE A 272 7.62 -11.58 5.67
N ILE A 273 7.96 -11.63 6.96
CA ILE A 273 8.46 -12.84 7.62
C ILE A 273 7.43 -13.98 7.61
N ILE A 274 6.14 -13.67 7.75
CA ILE A 274 5.06 -14.67 7.82
C ILE A 274 4.54 -15.04 6.43
N LEU A 275 4.24 -14.05 5.58
CA LEU A 275 3.60 -14.29 4.29
C LEU A 275 4.56 -14.84 3.23
N LEU A 276 5.85 -14.57 3.32
CA LEU A 276 6.80 -15.12 2.34
C LEU A 276 6.91 -16.66 2.46
N PRO A 277 7.16 -17.26 3.65
CA PRO A 277 7.13 -18.71 3.81
C PRO A 277 5.75 -19.31 3.54
N LEU A 278 4.68 -18.65 4.00
CA LEU A 278 3.31 -19.12 3.77
C LEU A 278 2.98 -19.16 2.27
N GLY A 279 3.28 -18.09 1.53
CA GLY A 279 3.10 -18.03 0.09
C GLY A 279 3.92 -19.09 -0.64
N MET A 280 5.18 -19.31 -0.23
CA MET A 280 6.00 -20.37 -0.79
C MET A 280 5.38 -21.76 -0.55
N TYR A 281 4.91 -22.03 0.67
CA TYR A 281 4.24 -23.28 1.02
C TYR A 281 2.96 -23.49 0.21
N LEU A 282 2.06 -22.50 0.18
CA LEU A 282 0.79 -22.57 -0.56
C LEU A 282 1.02 -22.72 -2.05
N TYR A 283 2.00 -22.00 -2.63
CA TYR A 283 2.32 -22.11 -4.05
C TYR A 283 2.73 -23.54 -4.44
N THR A 284 3.53 -24.22 -3.61
CA THR A 284 3.94 -25.61 -3.88
C THR A 284 2.76 -26.59 -3.90
N ARG A 285 1.73 -26.34 -3.08
CA ARG A 285 0.53 -27.18 -2.93
C ARG A 285 -0.68 -26.68 -3.72
N SER A 286 -0.51 -25.68 -4.58
CA SER A 286 -1.66 -25.10 -5.27
C SER A 286 -2.23 -26.05 -6.34
N PRO A 287 -3.56 -26.27 -6.36
CA PRO A 287 -4.22 -27.15 -7.32
C PRO A 287 -4.29 -26.48 -8.70
N ASN A 288 -3.99 -27.23 -9.76
CA ASN A 288 -4.00 -26.70 -11.12
C ASN A 288 -5.39 -26.69 -11.73
N GLU A 289 -6.24 -27.67 -11.40
CA GLU A 289 -7.58 -27.78 -11.98
C GLU A 289 -8.49 -26.58 -11.67
N GLN A 290 -8.13 -25.78 -10.65
CA GLN A 290 -8.87 -24.60 -10.23
C GLN A 290 -8.33 -23.27 -10.78
N ASN A 291 -7.30 -23.31 -11.64
CA ASN A 291 -6.81 -22.11 -12.33
C ASN A 291 -7.93 -21.45 -13.16
N GLY A 292 -8.00 -20.12 -13.13
CA GLY A 292 -9.10 -19.32 -13.70
C GLY A 292 -10.30 -19.12 -12.78
N ASN A 293 -10.50 -19.95 -11.76
CA ASN A 293 -11.57 -19.72 -10.77
C ASN A 293 -11.26 -18.49 -9.90
N PHE A 294 -12.29 -17.90 -9.30
CA PHE A 294 -12.09 -16.75 -8.40
C PHE A 294 -11.16 -17.09 -7.22
N LEU A 295 -11.35 -18.24 -6.59
CA LEU A 295 -10.50 -18.80 -5.53
C LEU A 295 -10.11 -20.24 -5.86
N LEU A 296 -8.87 -20.63 -5.52
CA LEU A 296 -8.30 -21.95 -5.76
C LEU A 296 -8.72 -23.01 -4.74
N TYR A 297 -9.11 -22.58 -3.54
CA TYR A 297 -9.45 -23.49 -2.44
C TYR A 297 -10.96 -23.43 -2.15
N PRO A 298 -11.72 -24.52 -2.32
CA PRO A 298 -13.16 -24.54 -2.10
C PRO A 298 -13.57 -24.15 -0.67
N ASN A 299 -12.80 -24.59 0.33
CA ASN A 299 -13.05 -24.24 1.74
C ASN A 299 -12.94 -22.72 1.98
N LEU A 300 -12.05 -22.05 1.24
CA LEU A 300 -11.88 -20.61 1.36
C LEU A 300 -13.04 -19.84 0.72
N LYS A 301 -13.74 -20.42 -0.26
CA LYS A 301 -14.95 -19.79 -0.83
C LYS A 301 -16.03 -19.60 0.23
N LYS A 302 -16.24 -20.61 1.10
CA LYS A 302 -17.19 -20.52 2.21
C LYS A 302 -16.78 -19.44 3.21
N LEU A 303 -15.51 -19.45 3.64
CA LEU A 303 -14.98 -18.45 4.58
C LEU A 303 -15.11 -17.02 4.01
N CYS A 304 -14.68 -16.82 2.77
CA CYS A 304 -14.79 -15.53 2.08
C CYS A 304 -16.24 -15.05 2.01
N MET A 305 -17.18 -15.95 1.71
CA MET A 305 -18.60 -15.60 1.65
C MET A 305 -19.12 -15.11 2.99
N ILE A 306 -18.82 -15.82 4.08
CA ILE A 306 -19.23 -15.43 5.44
C ILE A 306 -18.63 -14.06 5.81
N CYS A 307 -17.31 -13.88 5.61
CA CYS A 307 -16.64 -12.63 5.93
C CYS A 307 -17.20 -11.44 5.13
N CYS A 308 -17.33 -11.57 3.81
CA CYS A 308 -17.85 -10.48 2.97
C CYS A 308 -19.28 -10.10 3.33
N VAL A 309 -20.15 -11.09 3.59
CA VAL A 309 -21.55 -10.83 3.99
C VAL A 309 -21.59 -10.08 5.32
N ILE A 310 -20.82 -10.50 6.32
CA ILE A 310 -20.79 -9.82 7.62
C ILE A 310 -20.26 -8.38 7.48
N PHE A 311 -19.11 -8.17 6.82
CA PHE A 311 -18.50 -6.84 6.76
C PHE A 311 -19.31 -5.85 5.91
N ILE A 312 -19.78 -6.28 4.73
CA ILE A 312 -20.60 -5.42 3.87
C ILE A 312 -22.01 -5.24 4.49
N GLY A 313 -22.51 -6.24 5.21
CA GLY A 313 -23.68 -6.15 6.07
C GLY A 313 -23.52 -5.03 7.09
N MET A 314 -22.46 -5.05 7.91
CA MET A 314 -22.18 -4.02 8.92
C MET A 314 -22.11 -2.63 8.30
N PHE A 315 -21.44 -2.50 7.15
CA PHE A 315 -21.36 -1.24 6.42
C PHE A 315 -22.74 -0.74 5.97
N GLY A 316 -23.58 -1.62 5.41
CA GLY A 316 -24.96 -1.29 5.03
C GLY A 316 -25.84 -0.90 6.22
N GLY A 317 -25.66 -1.57 7.36
CA GLY A 317 -26.32 -1.20 8.61
C GLY A 317 -25.94 0.20 9.07
N MET A 318 -24.66 0.57 9.02
CA MET A 318 -24.23 1.94 9.33
C MET A 318 -24.81 2.98 8.36
N LEU A 319 -24.85 2.68 7.06
CA LEU A 319 -25.36 3.61 6.05
C LEU A 319 -26.86 3.91 6.22
N VAL A 320 -27.67 2.90 6.52
CA VAL A 320 -29.14 3.04 6.65
C VAL A 320 -29.54 3.45 8.07
N GLY A 321 -28.86 2.92 9.09
CA GLY A 321 -29.20 3.09 10.49
C GLY A 321 -28.74 4.40 11.12
N GLY A 322 -27.72 5.04 10.54
CA GLY A 322 -27.07 6.20 11.14
C GLY A 322 -26.60 5.91 12.57
N SER A 323 -26.76 6.88 13.49
CA SER A 323 -26.37 6.78 14.91
C SER A 323 -27.53 6.63 15.89
N HIS A 324 -28.77 6.45 15.42
CA HIS A 324 -29.95 6.68 16.28
C HIS A 324 -30.99 5.57 16.31
N SER A 325 -31.03 4.65 15.34
CA SER A 325 -32.06 3.62 15.30
C SER A 325 -31.48 2.23 15.01
N ILE A 326 -31.48 1.39 16.05
CA ILE A 326 -31.13 -0.03 16.01
C ILE A 326 -31.94 -0.76 14.94
N TRP A 327 -33.22 -0.42 14.79
CA TRP A 327 -34.11 -1.07 13.83
C TRP A 327 -33.65 -0.81 12.39
N SER A 328 -33.36 0.46 12.05
CA SER A 328 -32.84 0.79 10.72
C SER A 328 -31.46 0.20 10.45
N TYR A 329 -30.62 0.07 11.50
CA TYR A 329 -29.33 -0.62 11.36
C TYR A 329 -29.49 -2.08 10.95
N TYR A 330 -30.36 -2.83 11.63
CA TYR A 330 -30.59 -4.24 11.29
C TYR A 330 -31.31 -4.41 9.95
N MET A 331 -32.22 -3.52 9.58
CA MET A 331 -32.81 -3.54 8.23
C MET A 331 -31.75 -3.32 7.15
N GLY A 332 -30.87 -2.33 7.33
CA GLY A 332 -29.74 -2.08 6.44
C GLY A 332 -28.79 -3.27 6.37
N PHE A 333 -28.43 -3.83 7.53
CA PHE A 333 -27.56 -5.00 7.63
C PHE A 333 -28.10 -6.21 6.88
N ILE A 334 -29.36 -6.57 7.12
CA ILE A 334 -29.99 -7.73 6.47
C ILE A 334 -30.14 -7.46 4.98
N GLY A 335 -30.64 -6.28 4.60
CA GLY A 335 -30.83 -5.90 3.21
C GLY A 335 -29.53 -6.00 2.39
N THR A 336 -28.45 -5.37 2.85
CA THR A 336 -27.16 -5.43 2.14
C THR A 336 -26.55 -6.82 2.20
N SER A 337 -26.66 -7.53 3.32
CA SER A 337 -26.17 -8.92 3.45
C SER A 337 -26.80 -9.86 2.43
N VAL A 338 -28.13 -9.77 2.22
CA VAL A 338 -28.85 -10.59 1.22
C VAL A 338 -28.39 -10.25 -0.19
N VAL A 339 -28.31 -8.96 -0.54
CA VAL A 339 -27.86 -8.51 -1.87
C VAL A 339 -26.44 -9.00 -2.14
N VAL A 340 -25.52 -8.83 -1.18
CA VAL A 340 -24.13 -9.27 -1.29
C VAL A 340 -24.04 -10.79 -1.42
N TYR A 341 -24.81 -11.54 -0.64
CA TYR A 341 -24.85 -12.99 -0.74
C TYR A 341 -25.27 -13.45 -2.14
N LEU A 342 -26.33 -12.85 -2.71
CA LEU A 342 -26.80 -13.18 -4.05
C LEU A 342 -25.75 -12.85 -5.12
N ILE A 343 -25.12 -11.68 -5.04
CA ILE A 343 -24.06 -11.27 -5.96
C ILE A 343 -22.88 -12.25 -5.86
N LEU A 344 -22.37 -12.47 -4.65
CA LEU A 344 -21.17 -13.27 -4.41
C LEU A 344 -21.39 -14.76 -4.74
N SER A 345 -22.60 -15.28 -4.52
CA SER A 345 -22.97 -16.66 -4.90
C SER A 345 -22.91 -16.91 -6.41
N ARG A 346 -23.12 -15.86 -7.23
CA ARG A 346 -22.92 -15.90 -8.69
C ARG A 346 -21.45 -15.70 -9.05
N PHE A 347 -20.79 -14.68 -8.49
CA PHE A 347 -19.40 -14.35 -8.81
C PHE A 347 -18.40 -15.46 -8.46
N LEU A 348 -18.55 -16.13 -7.31
CA LEU A 348 -17.62 -17.20 -6.89
C LEU A 348 -17.72 -18.48 -7.73
N LYS A 349 -18.78 -18.61 -8.54
CA LYS A 349 -18.97 -19.70 -9.50
C LYS A 349 -18.38 -19.38 -10.88
N LEU A 350 -18.04 -18.13 -11.17
CA LEU A 350 -17.45 -17.74 -12.45
C LEU A 350 -16.02 -18.28 -12.58
N LYS A 351 -15.73 -18.84 -13.76
CA LYS A 351 -14.40 -19.21 -14.20
C LYS A 351 -13.96 -18.22 -15.26
N PHE A 352 -12.96 -17.40 -14.93
CA PHE A 352 -12.32 -16.49 -15.85
C PHE A 352 -11.21 -17.26 -16.56
N SER A 353 -11.55 -17.89 -17.68
CA SER A 353 -10.58 -18.44 -18.62
C SER A 353 -10.58 -17.55 -19.85
N SER A 354 -9.45 -16.90 -20.12
CA SER A 354 -9.23 -16.31 -21.42
C SER A 354 -8.95 -17.46 -22.39
N ASN A 355 -10.01 -18.00 -23.01
CA ASN A 355 -9.86 -18.81 -24.21
C ASN A 355 -9.40 -17.89 -25.35
N VAL A 356 -8.15 -17.46 -25.32
CA VAL A 356 -7.49 -16.93 -26.51
C VAL A 356 -7.02 -18.16 -27.28
N LYS A 357 -7.81 -18.54 -28.28
CA LYS A 357 -7.31 -19.36 -29.38
C LYS A 357 -6.31 -18.55 -30.21
#